data_AF-A0A7S0EJJ2-F1
#
_entry.id   AF-A0A7S0EJJ2-F1
#
_cell.length_a   1.000
_cell.length_b   1.000
_cell.length_c   1.000
_cell.angle_alpha   90.00
_cell.angle_beta   90.00
_cell.angle_gamma   90.00
#
_symmetry.space_group_name_H-M   'P 1'
#
loop_
_entity.id
_entity.type
_entity.pdbx_description
1 polymer ?
#
loop_
_entity_poly.entity_id
_entity_poly.type
_entity_poly.pdbx_seq_one_letter_code
_entity_poly.pdbx_strand_id
1 'polypeptide(L)'
;HINLKELFAMVVSLGTFLPIMGSRWVAEFTDNTAAEGAARRLSPRTAAMQRLVERRVDLLRSCGAFSAVARVATGENKLADLLSRAGGLADFLRQSVLK
;
A
#
# COMPACT_ATOMS: atom_id res chain seq x y z
N HIS A 1 8.48 -12.93 -4.30
CA HIS A 1 8.48 -12.96 -2.82
C HIS A 1 7.32 -12.10 -2.30
N ILE A 2 6.53 -12.57 -1.33
CA ILE A 2 5.27 -11.92 -0.89
C ILE A 2 5.50 -10.46 -0.43
N ASN A 3 6.52 -10.19 0.38
CA ASN A 3 6.83 -8.83 0.88
C ASN A 3 7.04 -7.79 -0.22
N LEU A 4 7.59 -8.18 -1.37
CA LEU A 4 7.79 -7.27 -2.50
C LEU A 4 6.46 -6.90 -3.14
N LYS A 5 5.51 -7.86 -3.24
CA LYS A 5 4.17 -7.62 -3.78
C LYS A 5 3.39 -6.64 -2.88
N GLU A 6 3.46 -6.84 -1.57
CA GLU A 6 2.79 -5.96 -0.60
C GLU A 6 3.33 -4.53 -0.66
N LEU A 7 4.65 -4.35 -0.66
CA LEU A 7 5.24 -3.03 -0.82
C LEU A 7 4.91 -2.41 -2.18
N PHE A 8 4.90 -3.20 -3.26
CA PHE A 8 4.50 -2.72 -4.58
C PHE A 8 3.05 -2.21 -4.59
N ALA A 9 2.12 -2.94 -3.98
CA ALA A 9 0.72 -2.53 -3.87
C ALA A 9 0.58 -1.19 -3.15
N MET A 10 1.33 -0.98 -2.04
CA MET A 10 1.36 0.31 -1.34
C MET A 10 1.84 1.44 -2.25
N VAL A 11 2.97 1.26 -2.94
CA VAL A 11 3.57 2.31 -3.80
C VAL A 11 2.66 2.65 -4.98
N VAL A 12 2.03 1.66 -5.62
CA VAL A 12 1.09 1.88 -6.73
C VAL A 12 -0.17 2.59 -6.25
N SER A 13 -0.74 2.19 -5.11
CA SER A 13 -1.90 2.85 -4.52
C SER A 13 -1.60 4.32 -4.21
N LEU A 14 -0.48 4.59 -3.53
CA LEU A 14 -0.05 5.96 -3.23
C LEU A 14 0.15 6.76 -4.52
N GLY A 15 0.86 6.23 -5.51
CA GLY A 15 1.10 6.88 -6.81
C GLY A 15 -0.16 7.19 -7.60
N THR A 16 -1.19 6.37 -7.45
CA THR A 16 -2.47 6.54 -8.13
C THR A 16 -3.33 7.58 -7.43
N PHE A 17 -3.50 7.46 -6.12
CA PHE A 17 -4.49 8.27 -5.40
C PHE A 17 -3.94 9.59 -4.87
N LEU A 18 -2.64 9.69 -4.57
CA LEU A 18 -2.07 10.93 -4.03
C LEU A 18 -2.30 12.14 -4.96
N PRO A 19 -2.05 12.06 -6.28
CA PRO A 19 -2.31 13.19 -7.18
C PRO A 19 -3.81 13.50 -7.32
N ILE A 20 -4.67 12.48 -7.27
CA ILE A 20 -6.13 12.63 -7.41
C ILE A 20 -6.72 13.33 -6.19
N MET A 21 -6.29 12.95 -4.99
CA MET A 21 -6.82 13.52 -3.76
C MET A 21 -6.32 14.95 -3.50
N GLY A 22 -5.18 15.34 -4.07
CA GLY A 22 -4.53 16.62 -3.76
C GLY A 22 -4.12 16.75 -2.29
N SER A 23 -4.04 15.61 -1.57
CA SER A 23 -3.81 15.59 -0.13
C SER A 23 -2.33 15.76 0.21
N ARG A 24 -2.03 16.69 1.13
CA ARG A 24 -0.69 16.84 1.70
C ARG A 24 -0.35 15.73 2.71
N TRP A 25 -1.36 15.16 3.37
CA TRP A 25 -1.20 14.15 4.41
C TRP A 25 -2.02 12.91 4.05
N VAL A 26 -1.37 11.75 4.00
CA VAL A 26 -2.00 10.47 3.63
C VAL A 26 -1.72 9.42 4.69
N ALA A 27 -2.73 8.63 5.05
CA ALA A 27 -2.56 7.43 5.85
C ALA A 27 -2.49 6.22 4.91
N GLU A 28 -1.47 5.37 5.11
CA GLU A 28 -1.27 4.12 4.37
C GLU A 28 -1.36 2.94 5.32
N PHE A 29 -2.04 1.88 4.90
CA PHE A 29 -2.28 0.69 5.71
C PHE A 29 -1.77 -0.56 5.01
N THR A 30 -1.15 -1.45 5.79
CA THR A 30 -0.72 -2.78 5.33
C THR A 30 -0.76 -3.76 6.50
N ASP A 31 -1.07 -5.03 6.28
CA ASP A 31 -0.93 -6.07 7.30
C ASP A 31 0.47 -6.74 7.27
N ASN A 32 1.29 -6.42 6.25
CA ASN A 32 2.61 -6.99 6.06
C ASN A 32 3.70 -6.20 6.82
N THR A 33 4.32 -6.84 7.80
CA THR A 33 5.39 -6.26 8.63
C THR A 33 6.62 -5.80 7.84
N ALA A 34 6.99 -6.50 6.76
CA ALA A 34 8.17 -6.13 5.98
C ALA A 34 7.90 -4.92 5.09
N ALA A 35 6.70 -4.82 4.51
CA ALA A 35 6.26 -3.66 3.76
C ALA A 35 6.09 -2.44 4.68
N GLU A 36 5.48 -2.60 5.85
CA GLU A 36 5.40 -1.56 6.89
C GLU A 36 6.79 -1.05 7.27
N GLY A 37 7.72 -1.94 7.57
CA GLY A 37 9.09 -1.55 7.91
C GLY A 37 9.81 -0.82 6.77
N ALA A 38 9.69 -1.31 5.54
CA ALA A 38 10.30 -0.67 4.38
C ALA A 38 9.74 0.73 4.11
N ALA A 39 8.41 0.90 4.17
CA ALA A 39 7.76 2.17 3.89
C ALA A 39 7.87 3.19 5.05
N ARG A 40 7.80 2.72 6.30
CA ARG A 40 7.81 3.58 7.50
C ARG A 40 9.21 3.92 7.98
N ARG A 41 10.10 2.92 8.04
CA ARG A 41 11.44 3.04 8.64
C ARG A 41 12.55 3.12 7.59
N LEU A 42 12.19 3.15 6.30
CA LEU A 42 13.14 3.13 5.19
C LEU A 42 14.14 1.96 5.30
N SER A 43 13.65 0.79 5.72
CA SER A 43 14.45 -0.41 5.95
C SER A 43 14.14 -1.55 4.96
N PRO A 44 14.27 -1.35 3.64
CA PRO A 44 14.06 -2.41 2.67
C PRO A 44 15.14 -3.50 2.80
N ARG A 45 14.74 -4.77 2.68
CA ARG A 45 15.65 -5.92 2.87
C ARG A 45 16.25 -6.48 1.58
N THR A 46 15.85 -5.94 0.43
CA THR A 46 16.29 -6.40 -0.89
C THR A 46 16.46 -5.21 -1.83
N ALA A 47 17.31 -5.35 -2.85
CA ALA A 47 17.50 -4.32 -3.86
C ALA A 47 16.21 -3.96 -4.61
N ALA A 48 15.31 -4.94 -4.83
CA ALA A 48 14.02 -4.67 -5.45
C ALA A 48 13.11 -3.81 -4.56
N MET A 49 13.09 -4.07 -3.25
CA MET A 49 12.34 -3.23 -2.30
C MET A 49 12.96 -1.84 -2.17
N GLN A 50 14.29 -1.73 -2.21
CA GLN A 50 14.99 -0.44 -2.17
C GLN A 50 14.53 0.47 -3.30
N ARG A 51 14.48 -0.04 -4.55
CA ARG A 51 13.99 0.73 -5.70
C ARG A 51 12.54 1.22 -5.53
N LEU A 52 11.68 0.42 -4.91
CA LEU A 52 10.30 0.84 -4.62
C LEU A 52 10.24 1.93 -3.55
N VAL A 53 11.05 1.82 -2.49
CA VAL A 53 11.15 2.84 -1.45
C VAL A 53 11.68 4.16 -2.02
N GLU A 54 12.70 4.12 -2.86
CA GLU A 54 13.24 5.31 -3.56
C GLU A 54 12.14 5.99 -4.39
N ARG A 55 11.45 5.23 -5.25
CA ARG A 55 10.36 5.76 -6.07
C ARG A 55 9.24 6.38 -5.24
N ARG A 56 8.91 5.75 -4.11
CA ARG A 56 7.90 6.23 -3.17
C ARG A 56 8.31 7.56 -2.53
N VAL A 57 9.56 7.67 -2.09
CA VAL A 57 10.11 8.90 -1.50
C VAL A 57 10.11 10.03 -2.53
N ASP A 58 10.54 9.75 -3.76
CA ASP A 58 10.55 10.74 -4.83
C ASP A 58 9.15 11.27 -5.14
N LEU A 59 8.15 10.39 -5.18
CA LEU A 59 6.74 10.76 -5.37
C LEU A 59 6.25 11.67 -4.23
N LEU A 60 6.48 11.29 -2.97
CA LEU A 60 6.05 12.11 -1.83
C LEU A 60 6.70 13.50 -1.88
N ARG A 61 8.00 13.56 -2.21
CA ARG A 61 8.74 14.81 -2.34
C ARG A 61 8.21 15.67 -3.49
N SER A 62 7.95 15.09 -4.66
CA SER A 62 7.47 15.85 -5.83
C SER A 62 6.05 16.40 -5.61
N CYS A 63 5.22 15.70 -4.85
CA CYS A 63 3.89 16.15 -4.46
C CYS A 63 3.88 17.06 -3.22
N GLY A 64 5.02 17.29 -2.55
CA GLY A 64 5.07 18.02 -1.28
C GLY A 64 4.24 17.35 -0.17
N ALA A 65 4.09 16.03 -0.23
CA ALA A 65 3.19 15.24 0.60
C ALA A 65 3.93 14.39 1.64
N PHE A 66 3.19 13.98 2.65
CA PHE A 66 3.65 13.20 3.78
C PHE A 66 2.71 12.02 4.01
N SER A 67 3.30 10.91 4.41
CA SER A 67 2.57 9.66 4.64
C SER A 67 2.77 9.16 6.08
N ALA A 68 1.68 8.75 6.73
CA ALA A 68 1.73 7.95 7.94
C ALA A 68 1.42 6.49 7.60
N VAL A 69 2.39 5.60 7.79
CA VAL A 69 2.21 4.16 7.52
C VAL A 69 1.87 3.44 8.81
N ALA A 70 0.76 2.70 8.83
CA ALA A 70 0.31 1.92 9.96
C ALA A 70 0.11 0.45 9.59
N ARG A 71 0.40 -0.44 10.54
CA ARG A 71 0.04 -1.85 10.42
C ARG A 71 -1.41 -2.05 10.85
N VAL A 72 -2.17 -2.79 10.06
CA VAL A 72 -3.53 -3.23 10.40
C VAL A 72 -3.57 -4.74 10.61
N ALA A 73 -4.57 -5.22 11.35
CA ALA A 73 -4.81 -6.65 11.46
C ALA A 73 -5.34 -7.21 10.12
N THR A 74 -5.03 -8.46 9.80
CA THR A 74 -5.50 -9.11 8.56
C THR A 74 -7.03 -9.11 8.44
N GLY A 75 -7.76 -9.12 9.57
CA GLY A 75 -9.23 -9.00 9.60
C GLY A 75 -9.78 -7.62 9.22
N GLU A 76 -8.95 -6.59 9.20
CA GLU A 76 -9.31 -5.21 8.86
C GLU A 76 -9.04 -4.90 7.37
N ASN A 77 -8.18 -5.69 6.72
CA ASN A 77 -7.79 -5.51 5.31
C ASN A 77 -8.58 -6.38 4.32
N LYS A 78 -9.76 -6.89 4.73
CA LYS A 78 -10.51 -7.91 3.96
C LYS A 78 -10.77 -7.53 2.50
N LEU A 79 -11.16 -6.27 2.25
CA LEU A 79 -11.50 -5.83 0.89
C LEU A 79 -10.27 -5.79 -0.01
N ALA A 80 -9.13 -5.29 0.48
CA ALA A 80 -7.91 -5.28 -0.31
C ALA A 80 -7.34 -6.69 -0.50
N ASP A 81 -7.42 -7.54 0.53
CA ASP A 81 -7.02 -8.95 0.44
C ASP A 81 -7.84 -9.69 -0.63
N LEU A 82 -9.17 -9.51 -0.67
CA LEU A 82 -10.01 -10.07 -1.73
C LEU A 82 -9.57 -9.56 -3.11
N LEU A 83 -9.45 -8.24 -3.29
CA LEU A 83 -9.10 -7.65 -4.59
C LEU A 83 -7.68 -8.03 -5.06
N SER A 84 -6.79 -8.42 -4.16
CA SER A 84 -5.43 -8.86 -4.50
C SER A 84 -5.36 -10.27 -5.11
N ARG A 85 -6.43 -11.07 -4.96
CA ARG A 85 -6.47 -12.49 -5.35
C ARG A 85 -7.09 -12.67 -6.74
N ALA A 86 -6.62 -13.69 -7.46
CA ALA A 86 -7.25 -14.11 -8.71
C ALA A 86 -8.71 -14.53 -8.45
N GLY A 87 -9.66 -13.93 -9.19
CA GLY A 87 -11.10 -14.15 -9.01
C GLY A 87 -11.74 -13.37 -7.84
N GLY A 88 -10.95 -12.70 -7.01
CA GLY A 88 -11.44 -12.06 -5.79
C GLY A 88 -12.31 -10.81 -6.02
N LEU A 89 -12.32 -10.24 -7.25
CA LEU A 89 -13.30 -9.21 -7.63
C LEU A 89 -14.74 -9.72 -7.50
N ALA A 90 -15.01 -10.97 -7.89
CA ALA A 90 -16.37 -11.53 -7.78
C ALA A 90 -16.80 -11.68 -6.31
N ASP A 91 -15.87 -12.07 -5.43
CA ASP A 91 -16.11 -12.15 -3.98
C ASP A 91 -16.32 -10.77 -3.36
N PHE A 92 -15.50 -9.80 -3.74
CA PHE A 92 -15.63 -8.41 -3.30
C PHE A 92 -17.03 -7.85 -3.65
N LEU A 93 -17.46 -8.02 -4.90
CA LEU A 93 -18.76 -7.54 -5.38
C LEU A 93 -19.93 -8.23 -4.66
N ARG A 94 -19.83 -9.54 -4.38
CA ARG A 94 -20.84 -10.25 -3.58
C ARG A 94 -20.99 -9.67 -2.18
N GLN A 95 -19.88 -9.32 -1.54
CA GLN A 95 -19.90 -8.78 -0.17
C GLN A 95 -20.31 -7.30 -0.11
N SER A 96 -20.09 -6.53 -1.17
CA SER A 96 -20.45 -5.11 -1.21
C SER A 96 -21.94 -4.86 -1.44
N VAL A 97 -22.66 -5.80 -2.05
CA VAL A 97 -24.12 -5.70 -2.30
C VAL A 97 -24.94 -6.13 -1.06
N LEU A 98 -24.31 -6.83 -0.11
CA LEU A 98 -24.95 -7.32 1.13
C LEU A 98 -24.82 -6.34 2.32
N LYS A 99 -24.42 -5.09 2.07
CA LYS A 99 -24.32 -4.03 3.08
C LYS A 99 -25.34 -2.93 2.88
#